data_AF-A0A382SV27-F1
#
_entry.id   AF-A0A382SV27-F1
#
_cell.length_a   1.000
_cell.length_b   1.000
_cell.length_c   1.000
_cell.angle_alpha   90.00
_cell.angle_beta   90.00
_cell.angle_gamma   90.00
#
_symmetry.space_group_name_H-M   'P 1'
#
loop_
_entity.id
_entity.type
_entity.pdbx_description
1 polymer ?
#
loop_
_entity_poly.entity_id
_entity_poly.type
_entity_poly.pdbx_seq_one_letter_code
_entity_poly.pdbx_strand_id
1 'polypeptide(L)'
;MFSTVSVTKKKQNGESLSQPEIEFIVNGYTAGTISDDEMTCWLQAIFQQGMNHEETVDYTGSILNSGAQLDFSHLPGYVVDKHGSGGVG
;
A
#
# COMPACT_ATOMS: atom_id res chain seq x y z
N MET A 1 -18.30 -7.54 3.46
CA MET A 1 -17.98 -6.36 2.64
C MET A 1 -17.16 -5.42 3.52
N PHE A 2 -15.97 -5.02 3.09
CA PHE A 2 -15.09 -4.16 3.88
C PHE A 2 -15.59 -2.70 3.89
N SER A 3 -15.29 -1.96 4.95
CA SER A 3 -15.41 -0.50 4.97
C SER A 3 -14.10 0.14 5.46
N THR A 4 -13.84 1.36 5.02
CA THR A 4 -12.69 2.18 5.47
C THR A 4 -12.64 2.27 6.99
N VAL A 5 -13.80 2.50 7.61
CA VAL A 5 -13.97 2.56 9.06
C VAL A 5 -13.60 1.24 9.74
N SER A 6 -14.08 0.10 9.23
CA SER A 6 -13.81 -1.20 9.87
C SER A 6 -12.34 -1.58 9.77
N VAL A 7 -11.72 -1.37 8.60
CA VAL A 7 -10.31 -1.68 8.35
C VAL A 7 -9.40 -0.77 9.19
N THR A 8 -9.69 0.52 9.22
CA THR A 8 -8.96 1.49 10.04
C THR A 8 -9.05 1.14 11.52
N LYS A 9 -10.25 0.84 12.02
CA LYS A 9 -10.45 0.47 13.43
C LYS A 9 -9.68 -0.80 13.83
N LYS A 10 -9.66 -1.80 12.95
CA LYS A 10 -8.89 -3.03 13.15
C LYS A 10 -7.39 -2.71 13.32
N LYS A 11 -6.83 -1.91 12.40
CA LYS A 11 -5.44 -1.47 12.54
C LYS A 11 -5.22 -0.64 13.81
N GLN A 12 -6.13 0.28 14.16
CA GLN A 12 -6.05 1.07 15.40
C GLN A 12 -5.99 0.20 16.66
N ASN A 13 -6.62 -0.97 16.67
CA ASN A 13 -6.54 -1.95 17.76
C ASN A 13 -5.21 -2.72 17.80
N GLY A 14 -4.29 -2.47 16.87
CA GLY A 14 -3.03 -3.21 16.74
C GLY A 14 -3.17 -4.57 16.06
N GLU A 15 -4.31 -4.84 15.42
CA GLU A 15 -4.55 -6.09 14.70
C GLU A 15 -3.97 -6.03 13.28
N SER A 16 -3.43 -7.16 12.80
CA SER A 16 -2.94 -7.30 11.43
C SER A 16 -4.09 -7.27 10.43
N LEU A 17 -3.89 -6.55 9.33
CA LEU A 17 -4.76 -6.55 8.17
C LEU A 17 -4.44 -7.76 7.27
N SER A 18 -5.47 -8.29 6.64
CA SER A 18 -5.36 -9.31 5.60
C SER A 18 -5.13 -8.68 4.23
N GLN A 19 -4.52 -9.42 3.31
CA GLN A 19 -4.32 -8.97 1.92
C GLN A 19 -5.58 -8.34 1.29
N PRO A 20 -6.80 -8.93 1.37
CA PRO A 20 -7.98 -8.32 0.76
C PRO A 20 -8.44 -7.01 1.43
N GLU A 21 -8.14 -6.81 2.71
CA GLU A 21 -8.42 -5.54 3.41
C GLU A 21 -7.46 -4.44 2.94
N ILE A 22 -6.20 -4.78 2.69
CA ILE A 22 -5.18 -3.87 2.17
C ILE A 22 -5.50 -3.50 0.71
N GLU A 23 -5.81 -4.50 -0.13
CA GLU A 23 -6.23 -4.28 -1.52
C GLU A 23 -7.47 -3.39 -1.60
N PHE A 24 -8.43 -3.58 -0.69
CA PHE A 24 -9.62 -2.72 -0.60
C PHE A 24 -9.26 -1.25 -0.36
N ILE A 25 -8.33 -0.95 0.56
CA ILE A 25 -7.89 0.43 0.83
C ILE A 25 -7.17 1.03 -0.38
N VAL A 26 -6.20 0.30 -0.95
CA VAL A 26 -5.40 0.81 -2.07
C VAL A 26 -6.27 1.04 -3.30
N ASN A 27 -7.06 0.04 -3.70
CA ASN A 27 -7.92 0.16 -4.87
C ASN A 27 -9.03 1.18 -4.67
N GLY A 28 -9.57 1.28 -3.46
CA GLY A 28 -10.61 2.25 -3.14
C GLY A 28 -10.11 3.69 -3.26
N TYR A 29 -8.89 3.96 -2.78
CA TYR A 29 -8.27 5.28 -2.85
C TYR A 29 -7.84 5.64 -4.28
N THR A 30 -7.20 4.72 -5.01
CA THR A 30 -6.78 4.97 -6.40
C THR A 30 -7.97 5.13 -7.36
N ALA A 31 -9.11 4.50 -7.06
CA ALA A 31 -10.36 4.67 -7.80
C ALA A 31 -11.17 5.93 -7.39
N GLY A 32 -10.71 6.70 -6.40
CA GLY A 32 -11.39 7.90 -5.90
C GLY A 32 -12.69 7.63 -5.12
N THR A 33 -12.87 6.40 -4.64
CA THR A 33 -14.02 6.00 -3.82
C THR A 33 -13.79 6.13 -2.31
N ILE A 34 -12.52 6.19 -1.90
CA ILE A 34 -12.10 6.55 -0.55
C ILE A 34 -11.63 8.00 -0.59
N SER A 35 -12.14 8.83 0.31
CA SER A 35 -11.77 10.24 0.41
C SER A 35 -10.39 10.45 1.07
N ASP A 36 -9.80 11.62 0.86
CA ASP A 36 -8.54 12.02 1.51
C ASP A 36 -8.64 11.98 3.05
N ASP A 37 -9.79 12.34 3.61
CA ASP A 37 -10.05 12.30 5.05
C ASP A 37 -10.03 10.86 5.59
N GLU A 38 -10.67 9.93 4.89
CA GLU A 38 -10.66 8.52 5.25
C GLU A 38 -9.26 7.89 5.12
N MET A 39 -8.55 8.21 4.02
CA MET A 39 -7.19 7.73 3.81
C MET A 39 -6.22 8.29 4.85
N THR A 40 -6.40 9.56 5.25
CA THR A 40 -5.63 10.19 6.33
C THR A 40 -5.83 9.45 7.65
N CYS A 41 -7.07 9.09 7.99
CA CYS A 41 -7.35 8.32 9.21
C CYS A 41 -6.69 6.93 9.19
N TRP A 42 -6.70 6.26 8.04
CA TRP A 42 -6.01 4.98 7.86
C TRP A 42 -4.49 5.12 8.01
N LEU A 43 -3.88 6.13 7.36
CA LEU A 43 -2.44 6.42 7.47
C LEU A 43 -2.02 6.75 8.91
N GLN A 44 -2.85 7.49 9.66
CA GLN A 44 -2.60 7.73 11.08
C GLN A 44 -2.59 6.43 11.90
N ALA A 45 -3.50 5.50 11.61
CA ALA A 45 -3.52 4.19 12.27
C ALA A 45 -2.24 3.39 11.97
N ILE A 46 -1.81 3.39 10.70
CA ILE A 46 -0.56 2.74 10.26
C ILE A 46 0.67 3.39 10.91
N PHE A 47 0.70 4.72 11.01
CA PHE A 47 1.80 5.43 11.68
C PHE A 47 1.94 5.03 13.15
N GLN A 48 0.81 4.86 13.86
CA GLN A 48 0.83 4.50 15.29
C GLN A 48 1.16 3.02 15.54
N GLN A 49 0.67 2.12 14.69
CA GLN A 49 0.69 0.67 14.94
C GLN A 49 1.70 -0.08 14.05
N GLY A 50 2.23 0.58 13.02
CA GLY A 50 3.09 0.00 12.02
C GLY A 50 2.37 -1.01 11.11
N MET A 51 3.17 -1.63 10.25
CA MET A 51 2.81 -2.81 9.48
C MET A 51 3.82 -3.91 9.77
N ASN A 52 3.34 -5.14 9.87
CA ASN A 52 4.21 -6.30 9.88
C ASN A 52 4.78 -6.57 8.46
N HIS A 53 5.65 -7.58 8.34
CA HIS A 53 6.28 -7.89 7.06
C HIS A 53 5.28 -8.28 5.97
N GLU A 54 4.30 -9.14 6.29
CA GLU A 54 3.27 -9.61 5.35
C GLU A 54 2.41 -8.43 4.87
N GLU A 55 1.96 -7.58 5.79
CA GLU A 55 1.20 -6.36 5.45
C GLU A 55 2.00 -5.42 4.54
N THR A 56 3.32 -5.29 4.77
CA THR A 56 4.19 -4.45 3.94
C THR A 56 4.34 -5.01 2.53
N VAL A 57 4.46 -6.33 2.40
CA VAL A 57 4.50 -7.02 1.10
C VAL A 57 3.17 -6.84 0.36
N ASP A 58 2.06 -7.08 1.03
CA ASP A 58 0.72 -6.96 0.46
C ASP A 58 0.40 -5.52 0.03
N TYR A 59 0.78 -4.53 0.85
CA TYR A 59 0.59 -3.12 0.52
C TYR A 59 1.43 -2.70 -0.67
N THR A 60 2.70 -3.12 -0.71
CA THR A 60 3.59 -2.85 -1.85
C THR A 60 3.07 -3.49 -3.12
N GLY A 61 2.63 -4.75 -3.05
CA GLY A 61 2.04 -5.47 -4.18
C GLY A 61 0.74 -4.82 -4.68
N SER A 62 -0.12 -4.36 -3.77
CA SER A 62 -1.35 -3.65 -4.12
C SER A 62 -1.06 -2.34 -4.85
N ILE A 63 -0.07 -1.56 -4.39
CA ILE A 63 0.35 -0.33 -5.08
C ILE A 63 0.93 -0.65 -6.46
N LEU A 64 1.81 -1.64 -6.56
CA LEU A 64 2.42 -2.07 -7.83
C LEU A 64 1.36 -2.45 -8.87
N ASN A 65 0.30 -3.11 -8.43
CA ASN A 65 -0.79 -3.57 -9.29
C ASN A 65 -1.85 -2.49 -9.59
N SER A 66 -1.80 -1.34 -8.91
CA SER A 66 -2.77 -0.25 -9.09
C SER A 66 -2.50 0.63 -10.32
N GLY A 67 -1.36 0.45 -10.99
CA GLY A 67 -0.91 1.30 -12.08
C GLY A 67 -0.31 0.54 -13.26
N ALA A 68 0.29 1.28 -14.18
CA ALA A 68 0.96 0.71 -15.34
C ALA A 68 2.25 -0.03 -14.94
N GLN A 69 2.49 -1.19 -15.54
CA GLN A 69 3.71 -1.96 -15.39
C GLN A 69 4.51 -1.91 -16.69
N LEU A 70 5.79 -1.57 -16.59
CA LEU A 70 6.69 -1.55 -17.74
C LEU A 70 7.16 -2.97 -18.05
N ASP A 71 7.02 -3.39 -19.31
CA ASP A 71 7.57 -4.67 -19.79
C ASP A 71 8.87 -4.44 -20.55
N PHE A 72 9.95 -5.04 -20.03
CA PHE A 72 11.29 -4.99 -20.61
C PHE A 72 11.71 -6.29 -21.27
N SER A 73 10.78 -7.25 -21.48
CA SER A 73 11.04 -8.56 -22.09
C SER A 73 11.73 -8.50 -23.46
N HIS A 74 11.64 -7.35 -24.14
CA HIS A 74 12.25 -7.09 -25.44
C HIS A 74 13.76 -6.74 -25.38
N LEU A 75 14.32 -6.48 -24.19
CA LEU A 75 15.73 -6.09 -24.04
C LEU A 75 16.65 -7.32 -23.90
N PRO A 76 17.83 -7.33 -24.53
CA PRO A 76 18.85 -8.35 -24.26
C PRO A 76 19.56 -8.05 -22.93
N GLY A 77 19.50 -8.98 -21.96
CA GLY A 77 20.24 -8.89 -20.69
C GLY A 77 19.38 -8.59 -19.47
N TYR A 78 20.01 -8.15 -18.37
CA TYR A 78 19.33 -7.85 -17.10
C TYR A 78 18.91 -6.38 -17.02
N VAL A 79 17.71 -6.14 -16.50
CA VAL A 79 17.25 -4.80 -16.11
C VAL A 79 17.66 -4.57 -14.67
N VAL A 80 18.43 -3.51 -14.42
CA VAL A 80 18.92 -3.14 -13.09
C VAL A 80 18.58 -1.68 -12.83
N ASP A 81 18.11 -1.40 -11.62
CA ASP A 81 17.80 -0.05 -11.17
C ASP A 81 18.48 0.24 -9.83
N LYS A 82 18.62 1.53 -9.50
CA LYS A 82 19.15 2.00 -8.23
C LYS A 82 18.18 3.01 -7.61
N HIS A 83 17.77 2.72 -6.37
CA HIS A 83 17.04 3.67 -5.53
C HIS A 83 17.95 4.23 -4.41
N GLY A 84 17.70 5.46 -3.95
CA GLY A 84 18.37 6.04 -2.80
C GLY A 84 17.36 6.80 -1.93
N SER A 85 17.47 6.65 -0.61
CA SER A 85 16.56 7.29 0.36
C SER A 85 16.71 8.81 0.46
N GLY A 86 17.72 9.39 -0.22
CA GLY A 86 18.11 10.79 -0.09
C GLY A 86 19.24 11.00 0.93
N GLY A 87 19.99 12.09 0.74
CA GLY A 87 21.14 12.49 1.55
C GLY A 87 21.81 13.74 0.98
N VAL A 88 22.68 14.38 1.76
CA VAL A 88 23.54 15.49 1.31
C VAL A 88 24.93 14.92 1.06
N GLY A 89 25.54 15.29 -0.07
CA GLY A 89 26.75 14.68 -0.66
C GLY A 89 27.88 14.34 0.30
#